data_AF-A0AAN6ZH63-F1
#
_entry.id   AF-A0AAN6ZH63-F1
#
_cell.length_a   1.000
_cell.length_b   1.000
_cell.length_c   1.000
_cell.angle_alpha   90.00
_cell.angle_beta   90.00
_cell.angle_gamma   90.00
#
_symmetry.space_group_name_H-M   'P 1'
#
loop_
_entity.id
_entity.type
_entity.pdbx_description
1 polymer ?
#
loop_
_entity_poly.entity_id
_entity_poly.type
_entity_poly.pdbx_seq_one_letter_code
_entity_poly.pdbx_strand_id
1 'polypeptide(L)' 'LDELCNNMWWWFRASNHDVKTTILAKFDDQHNRLSLETWEEEISHQEEAITRDE' A
#
# COMPACT_ATOMS: atom_id res chain seq x y z
N LEU A 1 -10.09 3.08 12.43
CA LEU A 1 -9.56 2.79 11.08
C LEU A 1 -8.10 3.24 10.98
N ASP A 2 -7.80 4.44 11.49
CA ASP A 2 -6.47 5.08 11.44
C ASP A 2 -5.29 4.23 11.91
N GLU A 3 -5.46 3.46 12.98
CA GLU A 3 -4.37 2.61 13.50
C GLU A 3 -3.99 1.47 12.53
N LEU A 4 -4.97 0.96 11.79
CA LEU A 4 -4.76 -0.08 10.79
C LEU A 4 -4.07 0.49 9.54
N CYS A 5 -4.49 1.68 9.09
CA CYS A 5 -3.85 2.38 7.97
C CYS A 5 -2.38 2.69 8.27
N ASN A 6 -2.07 3.16 9.48
CA ASN A 6 -0.69 3.43 9.90
C ASN A 6 0.17 2.15 9.93
N ASN A 7 -0.39 1.03 10.39
CA ASN A 7 0.30 -0.26 10.37
C ASN A 7 0.55 -0.77 8.95
N MET A 8 -0.37 -0.52 8.00
CA MET A 8 -0.20 -0.94 6.61
C MET A 8 0.87 -0.11 5.89
N TRP A 9 0.91 1.20 6.13
CA TRP A 9 1.97 2.08 5.61
C TRP A 9 3.39 1.67 6.03
N TRP A 10 3.53 1.06 7.22
CA TRP A 10 4.81 0.55 7.68
C TRP A 10 5.34 -0.61 6.81
N TRP A 11 4.48 -1.46 6.25
CA TRP A 11 4.92 -2.55 5.37
C TRP A 11 5.62 -2.04 4.11
N PHE A 12 5.12 -0.94 3.54
CA PHE A 12 5.75 -0.27 2.39
C PHE A 12 7.09 0.38 2.77
N ARG A 13 7.21 0.97 3.98
CA ARG A 13 8.42 1.71 4.39
C ARG A 13 9.53 0.86 5.02
N ALA A 14 9.16 -0.22 5.71
CA ALA A 14 10.11 -1.04 6.47
C ALA A 14 10.54 -2.31 5.73
N SER A 15 9.82 -2.67 4.67
CA SER A 15 10.29 -3.70 3.76
C SER A 15 11.56 -3.23 3.06
N ASN A 16 12.64 -3.99 3.20
CA ASN A 16 13.87 -3.79 2.44
C ASN A 16 13.74 -4.21 0.95
N HIS A 17 12.51 -4.49 0.51
CA HIS A 17 12.12 -4.89 -0.84
C HIS A 17 11.11 -3.87 -1.38
N ASP A 18 11.11 -3.61 -2.69
CA ASP A 18 10.09 -2.82 -3.40
C ASP A 18 8.72 -3.50 -3.34
N VAL A 19 8.04 -3.39 -2.19
CA VAL A 19 6.71 -3.95 -1.99
C VAL A 19 5.70 -3.05 -2.70
N LYS A 20 5.24 -3.49 -3.87
CA LYS A 20 4.27 -2.74 -4.69
C LYS A 20 2.83 -2.91 -4.25
N THR A 21 2.53 -4.00 -3.55
CA THR A 21 1.16 -4.36 -3.18
C THR A 21 1.13 -5.13 -1.86
N THR A 22 0.21 -4.77 -0.97
CA THR A 22 -0.08 -5.48 0.29
C THR A 22 -1.55 -5.88 0.31
N ILE A 23 -1.85 -7.12 0.71
CA ILE A 23 -3.23 -7.61 0.85
C ILE A 23 -3.51 -7.89 2.32
N LEU A 24 -4.52 -7.24 2.87
CA LEU A 24 -5.03 -7.49 4.21
C LEU A 24 -6.27 -8.37 4.13
N ALA A 25 -6.24 -9.50 4.83
CA ALA A 25 -7.40 -10.35 5.03
C ALA A 25 -7.84 -10.30 6.49
N LYS A 26 -9.09 -9.93 6.75
CA LYS A 26 -9.69 -9.98 8.07
C LYS A 26 -10.90 -10.91 8.05
N PHE A 27 -10.84 -11.96 8.85
CA PHE A 27 -12.00 -12.82 9.11
C PHE A 27 -12.75 -12.31 10.34
N ASP A 28 -14.05 -12.08 10.18
CA ASP A 28 -15.01 -11.73 11.23
C ASP A 28 -15.88 -12.96 11.51
N ASP A 29 -15.53 -13.69 12.56
CA ASP A 29 -16.19 -14.94 12.94
C ASP A 29 -17.66 -14.71 13.38
N GLN A 30 -17.94 -13.57 14.04
CA GLN A 30 -19.30 -13.27 14.52
C GLN A 30 -20.29 -13.10 13.38
N HIS A 31 -19.83 -12.55 12.25
CA HIS A 31 -20.64 -12.36 11.05
C HIS A 31 -20.32 -13.38 9.94
N ASN A 32 -19.44 -14.35 10.24
CA ASN A 32 -18.87 -15.31 9.29
C ASN A 32 -18.45 -14.66 7.95
N ARG A 33 -17.72 -13.54 8.04
CA ARG A 33 -17.38 -12.70 6.88
C ARG A 33 -15.88 -12.54 6.74
N LEU A 34 -15.38 -12.79 5.54
CA LEU A 34 -14.02 -12.45 5.15
C LEU A 34 -14.03 -11.08 4.45
N SER A 35 -13.24 -10.13 4.96
CA SER A 35 -12.96 -8.85 4.33
C SER A 35 -11.54 -8.86 3.77
N LEU A 36 -11.41 -8.44 2.52
CA LEU A 36 -10.14 -8.30 1.82
C LEU A 36 -9.94 -6.83 1.45
N GLU A 37 -8.74 -6.33 1.68
CA GLU A 37 -8.36 -4.97 1.33
C GLU A 37 -6.99 -5.00 0.66
N THR A 38 -6.89 -4.38 -0.51
CA THR A 38 -5.65 -4.29 -1.27
C THR A 38 -5.12 -2.86 -1.17
N TRP A 39 -3.86 -2.75 -0.78
CA TRP A 39 -3.12 -1.50 -0.71
C TRP A 39 -2.02 -1.54 -1.76
N GLU A 40 -1.89 -0.49 -2.54
CA GLU A 40 -0.85 -0.33 -3.56
C GLU A 40 0.09 0.79 -3.13
N GLU A 41 1.38 0.62 -3.41
CA GLU A 41 2.35 1.69 -3.23
C GLU A 41 2.03 2.81 -4.22
N GLU A 42 1.83 4.03 -3.73
CA GLU A 42 1.56 5.19 -4.57
C GLU A 42 2.84 5.56 -5.32
N ILE A 43 2.98 5.05 -6.55
CA ILE A 43 4.11 5.38 -7.42
C ILE A 43 4.02 6.85 -7.75
N SER A 44 4.78 7.67 -7.02
CA SER A 44 5.00 9.06 -7.36
C SER A 44 5.79 9.08 -8.67
N HIS A 45 5.09 9.07 -9.81
CA HIS A 45 5.69 9.52 -11.05
C HIS A 45 5.97 11.01 -10.89
N GLN A 46 7.09 11.35 -10.23
CA GLN A 46 7.77 12.58 -10.58
C GLN A 46 8.23 12.36 -12.01
N GLU A 47 7.39 12.81 -12.95
CA GLU A 47 7.84 13.17 -14.28
C GLU A 47 8.98 14.16 -14.07
N GLU A 48 10.20 13.65 -14.05
CA GLU A 48 11.38 14.46 -14.33
C GLU A 48 11.11 15.08 -15.69
N ALA A 49 10.72 16.35 -15.65
CA ALA A 49 10.69 17.23 -16.79
C ALA A 49 12.12 17.29 -17.36
N ILE A 50 12.44 16.33 -18.24
CA ILE A 50 13.59 16.44 -19.13
C ILE A 50 13.15 17.47 -20.18
N THR A 51 13.29 18.75 -19.85
CA THR A 51 13.43 19.79 -20.86
C THR A 51 14.70 19.46 -21.62
N ARG A 52 14.52 18.72 -22.72
CA ARG A 52 15.57 18.42 -23.67
C ARG A 52 15.82 19.71 -24.47
N ASP A 53 16.72 20.53 -23.95
CA ASP A 53 17.37 21.60 -24.71
C ASP A 53 18.28 20.96 -25.76
N GLU A 54 17.84 20.90 -27.03
CA GLU A 54 18.68 20.97 -28.25
C GLU A 54 17.87 21.54 -29.42
#